data_AF-A0A842WR16-F1
#
_entry.id   AF-A0A842WR16-F1
#
_cell.length_a   1.000
_cell.length_b   1.000
_cell.length_c   1.000
_cell.angle_alpha   90.00
_cell.angle_beta   90.00
_cell.angle_gamma   90.00
#
_symmetry.space_group_name_H-M   'P 1'
#
loop_
_entity.id
_entity.type
_entity.pdbx_description
1 polymer ?
#
loop_
_entity_poly.entity_id
_entity_poly.type
_entity_poly.pdbx_seq_one_letter_code
_entity_poly.pdbx_strand_id
1 'polypeptide(L)' 'MSVIEETVPRHSVVSRFERYLNGPLGRPVLENLEDGESFVLQTSEHVLRITKLNGRASVELVQSK' A
#
# COMPACT_ATOMS: atom_id res chain seq x y z
N MET A 1 -1.40 23.17 -29.56
CA MET A 1 -0.89 23.03 -28.19
C MET A 1 -1.05 21.58 -27.80
N SER A 2 -0.03 20.76 -28.04
CA SER A 2 -0.08 19.33 -27.69
C SER A 2 0.17 19.22 -26.19
N VAL A 3 -0.86 18.84 -25.45
CA VAL A 3 -0.71 18.44 -24.05
C VAL A 3 -0.01 17.09 -24.09
N ILE A 4 1.27 17.09 -23.74
CA ILE A 4 2.02 15.87 -23.52
C ILE A 4 1.38 15.26 -22.27
N GLU A 5 0.46 14.32 -22.45
CA GLU A 5 0.05 13.44 -21.37
C GLU A 5 1.29 12.63 -20.99
N GLU A 6 2.02 13.15 -20.00
CA GLU A 6 3.09 12.45 -19.33
C GLU A 6 2.45 11.21 -18.71
N THR A 7 2.55 10.08 -19.40
CA THR A 7 2.17 8.77 -18.89
C THR A 7 3.17 8.41 -17.79
N VAL A 8 3.06 9.07 -16.64
CA VAL A 8 3.63 8.57 -15.39
C VAL A 8 3.09 7.15 -15.27
N PRO A 9 3.92 6.10 -15.19
CA PRO A 9 3.41 4.78 -14.91
C PRO A 9 2.66 4.95 -13.59
N ARG A 10 1.33 4.85 -13.62
CA ARG A 10 0.51 4.94 -12.41
C ARG A 10 0.89 3.73 -11.57
N HIS A 11 1.96 3.85 -10.78
CA HIS A 11 2.25 2.88 -9.74
C HIS A 11 0.97 2.77 -8.93
N SER A 12 0.39 1.56 -8.93
CA SER A 12 -0.90 1.31 -8.30
C SER A 12 -0.85 1.79 -6.86
N VAL A 13 -2.00 2.22 -6.32
CA VAL A 13 -2.09 2.64 -4.92
C VAL A 13 -1.50 1.58 -3.99
N VAL A 14 -1.70 0.31 -4.33
CA VAL A 14 -1.08 -0.87 -3.71
C VAL A 14 0.43 -0.74 -3.64
N SER A 15 1.11 -0.58 -4.79
CA SER A 15 2.57 -0.49 -4.82
C SER A 15 3.12 0.71 -4.05
N ARG A 16 2.37 1.82 -3.98
CA ARG A 16 2.78 2.99 -3.19
C ARG A 16 2.72 2.69 -1.69
N PHE A 17 1.62 2.12 -1.21
CA PHE A 17 1.46 1.77 0.20
C PHE A 17 2.41 0.64 0.61
N GLU A 18 2.61 -0.36 -0.24
CA GLU A 18 3.56 -1.44 -0.01
C GLU A 18 4.99 -0.89 0.16
N ARG A 19 5.43 0.00 -0.74
CA ARG A 19 6.74 0.65 -0.65
C ARG A 19 6.86 1.51 0.61
N TYR A 20 5.83 2.27 0.93
CA TYR A 20 5.82 3.13 2.11
C TYR A 20 5.94 2.34 3.41
N LEU A 21 5.13 1.29 3.57
CA LEU A 21 5.09 0.44 4.77
C LEU A 21 6.39 -0.34 4.98
N ASN A 22 7.04 -0.74 3.90
CA ASN A 22 8.37 -1.36 3.95
C ASN A 22 9.53 -0.34 4.08
N GLY A 23 9.23 0.96 4.03
CA GLY A 23 10.20 2.04 4.20
C GLY A 23 10.40 2.45 5.67
N PRO A 24 11.41 3.30 5.95
CA PRO A 24 11.78 3.67 7.32
C PRO A 24 10.64 4.35 8.10
N LEU A 25 9.75 5.08 7.41
CA LEU A 25 8.62 5.77 8.04
C LEU A 25 7.43 4.85 8.30
N GLY A 26 7.22 3.82 7.48
CA GLY A 26 6.11 2.89 7.63
C GLY A 26 6.44 1.64 8.45
N ARG A 27 7.73 1.32 8.60
CA ARG A 27 8.21 0.15 9.35
C ARG A 27 7.70 0.07 10.79
N PRO A 28 7.58 1.17 11.57
CA PRO A 28 7.00 1.11 12.91
C PRO A 28 5.57 0.56 12.93
N VAL A 29 4.78 0.76 11.86
CA VAL A 29 3.43 0.18 11.77
C VAL A 29 3.51 -1.35 11.75
N LEU A 30 4.48 -1.92 11.02
CA LEU A 30 4.68 -3.37 10.95
C LEU A 30 5.34 -3.94 12.21
N GLU A 31 6.09 -3.15 12.96
CA GLU A 31 6.65 -3.56 14.25
C GLU A 31 5.56 -3.77 15.31
N ASN A 32 4.40 -3.14 15.14
CA ASN A 32 3.23 -3.33 15.99
C ASN A 32 2.33 -4.51 15.55
N LEU A 33 2.72 -5.26 14.51
CA LEU A 33 1.99 -6.43 14.04
C LEU A 33 2.84 -7.69 14.24
N GLU A 34 2.21 -8.79 14.62
CA GLU A 34 2.80 -10.11 14.50
C GLU A 34 2.84 -10.57 13.04
N ASP A 35 3.77 -11.46 12.69
CA ASP A 35 3.79 -12.05 11.35
C ASP A 35 2.52 -12.86 11.13
N GLY A 36 1.82 -12.60 10.02
CA GLY A 36 0.52 -13.15 9.69
C GLY A 36 -0.66 -12.26 10.08
N GLU A 37 -0.47 -11.25 10.93
CA GLU A 37 -1.52 -10.30 11.25
C GLU A 37 -1.81 -9.35 10.09
N SER A 38 -3.07 -8.93 10.01
CA SER A 38 -3.53 -8.00 8.99
C SER A 38 -4.46 -6.95 9.54
N PHE A 39 -4.45 -5.78 8.91
CA PHE A 39 -5.42 -4.72 9.13
C PHE A 39 -5.96 -4.21 7.79
N VAL A 40 -7.09 -3.50 7.87
CA VAL A 40 -7.75 -2.91 6.69
C VAL A 40 -7.58 -1.39 6.75
N LEU A 41 -7.07 -0.82 5.66
CA LEU A 41 -7.01 0.62 5.45
C LEU A 41 -8.10 1.02 4.46
N GLN A 42 -9.10 1.74 4.95
CA GLN A 42 -10.17 2.28 4.12
C GLN A 42 -9.92 3.75 3.81
N THR A 43 -9.89 4.08 2.52
CA THR A 43 -9.79 5.45 2.00
C THR A 43 -11.09 5.82 1.28
N SER A 44 -11.21 7.05 0.76
CA SER A 44 -12.39 7.45 -0.01
C SER A 44 -12.58 6.62 -1.28
N GLU A 45 -11.46 6.23 -1.91
CA GLU A 45 -11.39 5.57 -3.22
C GLU A 45 -11.09 4.06 -3.15
N HIS A 46 -10.40 3.59 -2.11
CA HIS A 46 -9.88 2.22 -2.03
C HIS A 46 -10.04 1.62 -0.63
N VAL A 47 -10.26 0.31 -0.58
CA VAL A 47 -10.12 -0.53 0.60
C VAL A 47 -8.90 -1.43 0.38
N LEU A 48 -7.90 -1.30 1.24
CA LEU A 48 -6.66 -2.07 1.16
C LEU A 48 -6.56 -3.01 2.35
N ARG A 49 -6.13 -4.25 2.12
CA ARG A 49 -5.70 -5.18 3.17
C ARG A 49 -4.18 -5.12 3.25
N ILE A 50 -3.66 -4.91 4.45
CA ILE A 50 -2.23 -4.90 4.74
C ILE A 50 -1.96 -6.10 5.63
N THR A 51 -1.05 -6.97 5.22
CA THR A 51 -0.66 -8.16 5.97
C THR A 51 0.85 -8.13 6.19
N LYS A 52 1.30 -8.41 7.41
CA LYS A 52 2.73 -8.61 7.66
C LYS A 52 3.09 -10.05 7.32
N LEU A 53 4.04 -10.25 6.40
CA LEU A 53 4.53 -11.56 6.00
C LEU A 53 6.06 -11.56 6.05
N ASN A 54 6.64 -12.41 6.90
CA ASN A 54 8.08 -12.54 7.09
C ASN A 54 8.77 -11.18 7.34
N GLY A 55 8.20 -10.35 8.21
CA GLY A 55 8.72 -9.03 8.54
C GLY A 55 8.52 -7.95 7.46
N ARG A 56 7.74 -8.21 6.41
CA ARG A 56 7.47 -7.26 5.32
C ARG A 56 5.97 -7.00 5.16
N ALA A 57 5.59 -5.81 4.71
CA ALA A 57 4.20 -5.54 4.34
C ALA A 57 3.91 -6.13 2.96
N SER A 58 2.83 -6.91 2.88
CA SER A 58 2.10 -7.18 1.64
C SER A 58 0.83 -6.33 1.64
N VAL A 59 0.48 -5.76 0.49
CA VAL A 59 -0.72 -4.92 0.35
C VAL A 59 -1.57 -5.47 -0.79
N GLU A 60 -2.87 -5.60 -0.53
CA GLU A 60 -3.85 -6.10 -1.49
C GLU A 60 -5.00 -5.11 -1.61
N LEU A 61 -5.48 -4.89 -2.83
CA LEU A 61 -6.69 -4.11 -3.07
C LEU A 61 -7.91 -5.02 -2.85
N VAL A 62 -8.72 -4.70 -1.86
CA VAL A 62 -9.97 -5.43 -1.56
C VAL A 62 -11.12 -4.86 -2.40
N GLN A 63 -11.18 -3.53 -2.53
CA GLN A 63 -12.22 -2.83 -3.28
C GLN A 63 -11.69 -1.49 -3.76
N SER A 64 -12.09 -1.04 -4.96
CA SER A 64 -12.06 0.37 -5.34
C SER A 64 -13.47 0.85 -5.70
N LYS A 65 -13.70 2.14 -5.54
CA LYS A 65 -14.87 2.81 -6.14
C LYS A 65 -14.63 3.16 -7.59
#